data_AF-A0A761TJF0-F1
#
_entry.id   AF-A0A761TJF0-F1
#
_cell.length_a   1.000
_cell.length_b   1.000
_cell.length_c   1.000
_cell.angle_alpha   90.00
_cell.angle_beta   90.00
_cell.angle_gamma   90.00
#
_symmetry.space_group_name_H-M   'P 1'
#
loop_
_entity.id
_entity.type
_entity.pdbx_description
1 polymer ?
#
loop_
_entity_poly.entity_id
_entity_poly.type
_entity_poly.pdbx_seq_one_letter_code
_entity_poly.pdbx_strand_id
1 'polypeptide(L)' 'KKNTGEEWDVLEFSSLTELKKYRKSHPEKMAFSYSYALSRGVDTQFRHINIAEADHFKQFLRQIKRAGLDIRAIC' A
#
# COMPACT_ATOMS: atom_id res chain seq x y z
N LYS A 1 17.93 25.89 3.73
CA LYS A 1 16.75 24.99 3.81
C LYS A 1 17.27 23.55 3.90
N LYS A 2 17.25 22.93 5.09
CA LYS A 2 17.43 21.48 5.19
C LYS A 2 16.16 20.87 4.60
N ASN A 3 16.27 20.16 3.48
CA ASN A 3 15.25 19.17 3.13
C ASN A 3 15.37 18.10 4.22
N THR A 4 14.64 18.26 5.32
CA THR A 4 14.19 17.12 6.12
C THR A 4 13.19 16.41 5.22
N GLY A 5 13.67 15.69 4.22
CA GLY A 5 12.83 14.73 3.50
C GLY A 5 12.33 13.79 4.57
N GLU A 6 11.05 13.90 4.90
CA GLU A 6 10.38 12.99 5.81
C GLU A 6 10.67 11.58 5.27
N GLU A 7 11.52 10.85 5.99
CA GLU A 7 11.92 9.52 5.60
C GLU A 7 10.70 8.63 5.87
N TRP A 8 9.99 8.30 4.81
CA TRP A 8 8.82 7.45 4.90
C TRP A 8 9.28 6.02 5.14
N ASP A 9 8.82 5.43 6.24
CA ASP A 9 8.95 3.99 6.43
C ASP A 9 8.15 3.27 5.34
N VAL A 10 8.85 2.56 4.45
CA VAL A 10 8.24 1.74 3.42
C VAL A 10 8.03 0.33 3.95
N LEU A 11 6.78 -0.12 3.95
CA LEU A 11 6.41 -1.49 4.30
C LEU A 11 5.88 -2.21 3.07
N GLU A 12 6.59 -3.25 2.65
CA GLU A 12 6.18 -4.11 1.56
C GLU A 12 5.49 -5.36 2.09
N PHE A 13 4.39 -5.74 1.44
CA PHE A 13 3.64 -6.95 1.75
C PHE A 13 3.42 -7.72 0.46
N SER A 14 3.59 -9.05 0.52
CA SER A 14 3.32 -9.92 -0.62
C SER A 14 1.82 -10.03 -0.91
N SER A 15 0.98 -9.78 0.11
CA SER A 15 -0.45 -9.89 -0.03
C SER A 15 -1.30 -8.98 0.83
N LEU A 16 -2.57 -8.84 0.43
CA LEU A 16 -3.54 -8.04 1.17
C LEU A 16 -3.93 -8.70 2.49
N THR A 17 -3.79 -10.02 2.59
CA THR A 17 -4.00 -10.77 3.84
C THR A 17 -2.91 -10.43 4.85
N GLU A 18 -1.64 -10.41 4.43
CA GLU A 18 -0.52 -10.02 5.28
C GLU A 18 -0.65 -8.57 5.75
N LEU A 19 -0.98 -7.64 4.85
CA LEU A 19 -1.23 -6.25 5.20
C LEU A 19 -2.36 -6.12 6.24
N LYS A 20 -3.48 -6.84 6.06
CA LYS A 20 -4.59 -6.84 7.04
C LYS A 20 -4.17 -7.39 8.39
N LYS A 21 -3.38 -8.48 8.41
CA LYS A 21 -2.87 -9.08 9.64
C LYS A 21 -1.95 -8.11 10.38
N TYR A 22 -1.03 -7.47 9.66
CA TYR A 22 -0.11 -6.48 10.21
C TYR A 22 -0.85 -5.30 10.83
N ARG A 23 -1.84 -4.74 10.13
CA ARG A 23 -2.68 -3.65 10.63
C ARG A 23 -3.41 -4.00 11.92
N LYS A 24 -3.85 -5.26 12.05
CA LYS A 24 -4.55 -5.76 13.25
C LYS A 24 -3.59 -5.97 14.42
N SER A 25 -2.37 -6.47 14.17
CA SER A 25 -1.39 -6.74 15.22
C SER A 25 -0.59 -5.52 15.68
N HIS A 26 -0.47 -4.49 14.83
CA HIS A 26 0.30 -3.28 15.11
C HIS A 26 -0.53 -2.01 14.88
N PRO A 27 -1.63 -1.80 15.62
CA PRO A 27 -2.45 -0.60 15.49
C PRO A 27 -1.65 0.69 15.80
N GLU A 28 -0.66 0.62 16.69
CA GLU A 28 0.24 1.72 17.02
C GLU A 28 1.07 2.17 15.82
N LYS A 29 1.50 1.23 14.98
CA LYS A 29 2.20 1.52 13.73
C LYS A 29 1.25 2.03 12.66
N MET A 30 -0.07 2.00 12.87
CA MET A 30 -1.06 2.55 11.94
C MET A 30 -1.62 3.88 12.44
N ALA A 31 -1.07 4.45 13.51
CA ALA A 31 -1.48 5.73 14.08
C ALA A 31 -0.99 6.93 13.25
N PHE A 32 0.03 6.74 12.41
CA PHE A 32 0.55 7.75 11.50
C PHE A 32 -0.23 7.80 10.18
N SER A 33 0.08 8.79 9.35
CA SER A 33 -0.44 8.91 7.99
C SER A 33 0.25 7.88 7.10
N TYR A 34 -0.53 7.09 6.35
CA TYR A 34 -0.01 6.11 5.40
C TYR A 34 -0.73 6.23 4.06
N SER A 35 0.04 6.20 2.98
CA SER A 35 -0.48 5.95 1.65
C SER A 35 -0.31 4.48 1.30
N TYR A 36 -1.32 3.91 0.66
CA TYR A 36 -1.34 2.52 0.20
C TYR A 36 -1.18 2.50 -1.30
N ALA A 37 -0.25 1.70 -1.81
CA ALA A 37 -0.07 1.46 -3.23
C ALA A 37 -0.07 -0.05 -3.52
N LEU A 38 -0.80 -0.46 -4.55
CA LEU A 38 -0.71 -1.79 -5.14
C LEU A 38 0.03 -1.65 -6.45
N SER A 39 1.25 -2.17 -6.50
CA SER A 39 2.12 -2.10 -7.68
C SER A 39 2.10 -3.46 -8.41
N ARG A 40 2.04 -3.45 -9.76
CA ARG A 40 2.23 -4.69 -10.56
C ARG A 40 3.69 -5.07 -10.77
N GLY A 41 4.60 -4.24 -10.29
CA GLY A 41 6.04 -4.31 -10.54
C GLY A 41 6.58 -2.94 -10.92
N VAL A 42 7.84 -2.92 -11.34
CA VAL A 42 8.53 -1.71 -11.79
C VAL A 42 8.59 -1.63 -13.32
N ASP A 43 8.60 -0.41 -13.86
CA ASP A 43 8.83 -0.16 -15.27
C ASP A 43 10.33 -0.26 -15.63
N THR A 44 10.67 -0.03 -16.90
CA THR A 44 12.06 -0.03 -17.40
C THR A 44 12.92 1.09 -16.81
N GLN A 45 12.31 2.04 -16.10
CA GLN A 45 12.96 3.13 -15.38
C GLN A 45 12.96 2.89 -13.87
N PHE A 46 12.67 1.66 -13.42
CA PHE A 46 12.60 1.26 -12.01
C PHE A 46 11.54 2.02 -11.19
N ARG A 47 10.48 2.51 -11.83
CA ARG A 47 9.35 3.17 -11.14
C ARG A 47 8.20 2.21 -10.97
N HIS A 48 7.58 2.22 -9.79
CA HIS A 48 6.41 1.39 -9.52
C HIS A 48 5.25 1.72 -10.47
N ILE A 49 4.65 0.68 -11.04
CA ILE A 49 3.43 0.79 -11.84
C ILE A 49 2.25 0.54 -10.90
N ASN A 50 1.73 1.62 -10.31
CA ASN A 50 0.61 1.56 -9.37
C ASN A 50 -0.70 1.25 -10.11
N ILE A 51 -1.38 0.18 -9.69
CA ILE A 51 -2.71 -0.21 -10.16
C ILE A 51 -3.80 0.44 -9.31
N ALA A 52 -3.53 0.63 -8.02
CA ALA A 52 -4.41 1.30 -7.07
C ALA A 52 -3.55 2.07 -6.06
N GLU A 53 -4.01 3.27 -5.70
CA GLU A 53 -3.32 4.12 -4.73
C GLU A 53 -4.32 4.96 -3.94
N ALA A 54 -4.18 4.99 -2.61
CA ALA A 54 -5.02 5.83 -1.76
C ALA A 54 -4.41 6.06 -0.37
N ASP A 55 -4.74 7.19 0.26
CA ASP A 55 -4.30 7.53 1.63
C ASP A 55 -5.13 6.87 2.72
N HIS A 56 -6.17 6.13 2.34
CA HIS A 56 -7.07 5.48 3.26
C HIS A 56 -7.32 4.04 2.87
N PHE A 57 -7.12 3.13 3.83
CA PHE A 57 -7.25 1.69 3.62
C PHE A 57 -8.59 1.27 3.02
N LYS A 58 -9.72 1.85 3.47
CA LYS A 58 -11.04 1.54 2.89
C LYS A 58 -11.17 2.01 1.43
N GLN A 59 -10.59 3.16 1.10
CA GLN A 59 -10.60 3.67 -0.27
C GLN A 59 -9.70 2.82 -1.17
N PHE A 60 -8.54 2.41 -0.67
CA PHE A 60 -7.62 1.49 -1.34
C PHE A 60 -8.31 0.16 -1.69
N LEU A 61 -8.98 -0.47 -0.73
CA LEU A 61 -9.75 -1.70 -0.98
C LEU A 61 -10.84 -1.51 -2.05
N ARG A 62 -11.51 -0.35 -2.05
CA ARG A 62 -12.52 -0.02 -3.05
C ARG A 62 -11.89 0.14 -4.43
N GLN A 63 -10.72 0.76 -4.55
CA GLN A 63 -10.01 0.89 -5.82
C GLN A 63 -9.56 -0.46 -6.37
N ILE A 64 -8.97 -1.33 -5.54
CA ILE A 64 -8.58 -2.69 -5.94
C ILE A 64 -9.79 -3.45 -6.50
N LYS A 65 -10.93 -3.40 -5.79
CA LYS A 65 -12.17 -4.04 -6.24
C LYS A 65 -12.68 -3.45 -7.57
N ARG A 66 -12.56 -2.13 -7.76
CA ARG A 66 -12.93 -1.45 -9.03
C ARG A 66 -12.01 -1.81 -10.19
N ALA A 67 -10.73 -2.07 -9.92
CA ALA A 67 -9.77 -2.53 -10.91
C ALA A 67 -10.02 -3.98 -11.37
N GLY A 68 -11.04 -4.66 -10.82
CA GLY A 68 -11.36 -6.05 -11.15
C GLY A 68 -10.37 -7.06 -10.58
N LEU A 69 -9.46 -6.62 -9.70
CA LEU A 69 -8.55 -7.50 -8.99
C LEU A 69 -9.30 -8.17 -7.84
N ASP A 70 -9.38 -9.50 -7.86
CA ASP A 70 -9.92 -10.22 -6.72
C ASP A 70 -8.93 -10.06 -5.56
N ILE A 71 -9.39 -9.41 -4.49
CA ILE A 71 -8.67 -9.27 -3.22
C ILE A 71 -8.22 -10.64 -2.68
N ARG A 72 -8.91 -11.73 -3.02
CA ARG A 72 -8.56 -13.11 -2.66
C ARG A 72 -7.52 -13.74 -3.59
N ALA A 73 -7.26 -13.15 -4.76
CA ALA A 73 -6.15 -13.55 -5.64
C ALA A 73 -4.84 -12.85 -5.26
N ILE A 74 -4.92 -11.77 -4.46
CA ILE A 74 -3.78 -11.15 -3.78
C ILE A 74 -3.54 -11.93 -2.47
N CYS A 75 -3.06 -13.18 -2.61
CA CYS A 75 -2.77 -14.13 -1.53
C CYS A 75 -1.30 -14.08 -1.11
#